data_AF-A0A261RQ15-F1
#
_entry.id   AF-A0A261RQ15-F1
#
_cell.length_a   1.000
_cell.length_b   1.000
_cell.length_c   1.000
_cell.angle_alpha   90.00
_cell.angle_beta   90.00
_cell.angle_gamma   90.00
#
_symmetry.space_group_name_H-M   'P 1'
#
loop_
_entity.id
_entity.type
_entity.pdbx_description
1 polymer ?
#
loop_
_entity_poly.entity_id
_entity_poly.type
_entity_poly.pdbx_seq_one_letter_code
_entity_poly.pdbx_strand_id
1 'polypeptide(L)'
;MSNQSIREQILELLEYEGNMTTSRIALETDKNSRSVASLLSDMHKKSIVHIDSWEPSVNGKRPAAIWAIGSDEDAEYSLPRPPADRAVIQAMAAWADRALFGPFATAMWNVTQGVR
;
A
#
# COMPACT_ATOMS: atom_id res chain seq x y z
N MET A 1 38.43 -2.01 -0.30
CA MET A 1 37.01 -1.59 -0.28
C MET A 1 36.32 -2.51 0.69
N SER A 2 35.90 -2.01 1.84
CA SER A 2 35.21 -2.81 2.85
C SER A 2 33.94 -3.37 2.21
N ASN A 3 33.79 -4.69 2.18
CA ASN A 3 32.55 -5.35 1.76
C ASN A 3 31.52 -5.13 2.88
N GLN A 4 31.02 -3.90 2.94
CA GLN A 4 29.99 -3.52 3.89
C GLN A 4 28.70 -4.22 3.50
N SER A 5 28.04 -4.82 4.48
CA SER A 5 26.79 -5.52 4.23
C SER A 5 25.72 -4.52 3.78
N ILE A 6 24.80 -4.96 2.91
CA ILE A 6 23.68 -4.12 2.45
C ILE A 6 22.88 -3.57 3.65
N ARG A 7 22.80 -4.35 4.72
CA ARG A 7 22.15 -3.95 5.97
C ARG A 7 22.82 -2.72 6.60
N GLU A 8 24.14 -2.73 6.72
CA GLU A 8 24.90 -1.59 7.27
C GLU A 8 24.76 -0.35 6.39
N GLN A 9 24.77 -0.52 5.07
CA GLN A 9 24.53 0.59 4.13
C GLN A 9 23.15 1.22 4.30
N ILE A 10 22.10 0.40 4.48
CA ILE A 10 20.74 0.92 4.73
C ILE A 10 20.68 1.69 6.05
N LEU A 11 21.35 1.19 7.10
CA LEU A 11 21.37 1.89 8.39
C LEU A 11 22.14 3.21 8.29
N GLU A 12 23.31 3.26 7.68
CA GLU A 12 24.03 4.53 7.49
C GLU A 12 23.22 5.54 6.67
N LEU A 13 22.50 5.09 5.64
CA LEU A 13 21.61 5.96 4.86
C LEU A 13 20.49 6.54 5.71
N LEU A 14 19.83 5.71 6.52
CA LEU A 14 18.76 6.17 7.40
C LEU A 14 19.28 7.04 8.55
N GLU A 15 20.51 6.81 9.02
CA GLU A 15 21.15 7.66 10.04
C GLU A 15 21.49 9.04 9.48
N TYR A 16 21.91 9.11 8.21
CA TYR A 16 22.27 10.36 7.56
C TYR A 16 21.05 11.18 7.08
N GLU A 17 20.07 10.55 6.44
CA GLU A 17 18.87 11.22 5.89
C GLU A 17 17.73 11.33 6.91
N GLY A 18 17.77 10.54 7.99
CA GLY A 18 16.72 10.46 9.01
C GLY A 18 15.59 9.49 8.63
N ASN A 19 14.89 9.76 7.53
CA ASN A 19 13.79 8.90 7.07
C ASN A 19 13.71 8.78 5.54
N MET A 20 13.34 7.58 5.04
CA MET A 20 13.34 7.32 3.60
C MET A 20 12.32 6.25 3.18
N THR A 21 11.84 6.35 1.94
CA THR A 21 11.01 5.30 1.33
C THR A 21 11.86 4.14 0.83
N THR A 22 11.27 2.95 0.76
CA THR A 22 11.93 1.75 0.22
C THR A 22 12.48 1.95 -1.20
N SER A 23 11.76 2.70 -2.04
CA SER A 23 12.19 3.01 -3.41
C SER A 23 13.45 3.87 -3.42
N ARG A 24 13.53 4.87 -2.53
CA ARG A 24 14.72 5.75 -2.44
C ARG A 24 15.92 4.98 -1.89
N ILE A 25 15.75 4.16 -0.85
CA ILE A 25 16.81 3.29 -0.31
C ILE A 25 17.32 2.33 -1.39
N ALA A 26 16.44 1.76 -2.19
CA ALA A 26 16.81 0.87 -3.30
C ALA A 26 17.66 1.58 -4.38
N LEU A 27 17.35 2.85 -4.67
CA LEU A 27 18.14 3.66 -5.59
C LEU A 27 19.53 3.97 -5.02
N GLU A 28 19.61 4.45 -3.77
CA GLU A 28 20.90 4.83 -3.16
C GLU A 28 21.83 3.63 -2.92
N THR A 29 21.29 2.44 -2.66
CA THR A 29 22.08 1.21 -2.46
C THR A 29 22.41 0.46 -3.74
N ASP A 30 21.87 0.90 -4.89
CA ASP A 30 21.88 0.16 -6.16
C ASP A 30 21.43 -1.30 -5.97
N LYS A 31 20.25 -1.47 -5.37
CA LYS A 31 19.64 -2.77 -5.07
C LYS A 31 18.20 -2.83 -5.55
N ASN A 32 17.73 -4.06 -5.76
CA ASN A 32 16.32 -4.31 -6.06
C ASN A 32 15.45 -3.93 -4.86
N SER A 33 14.40 -3.14 -5.11
CA SER A 33 13.41 -2.74 -4.10
C SER A 33 12.78 -3.92 -3.35
N ARG A 34 12.61 -5.09 -4.00
CA ARG A 34 12.11 -6.30 -3.32
C ARG A 34 13.07 -6.82 -2.25
N SER A 35 14.37 -6.82 -2.55
CA SER A 35 15.40 -7.26 -1.61
C SER A 35 15.52 -6.28 -0.44
N VAL A 36 15.47 -4.98 -0.73
CA VAL A 36 15.47 -3.92 0.29
C VAL A 36 14.22 -4.03 1.18
N ALA A 37 13.03 -4.24 0.60
CA ALA A 37 11.80 -4.44 1.37
C ALA A 37 11.88 -5.65 2.31
N SER A 38 12.45 -6.76 1.85
CA SER A 38 12.68 -7.95 2.69
C SER A 38 13.62 -7.64 3.86
N LEU A 39 14.73 -6.95 3.60
CA LEU A 39 15.70 -6.58 4.63
C LEU A 39 15.09 -5.60 5.66
N LEU A 40 14.37 -4.58 5.20
CA LEU A 40 13.66 -3.64 6.07
C LEU A 40 12.63 -4.38 6.94
N SER A 41 11.86 -5.31 6.37
CA SER A 41 10.91 -6.14 7.12
C SER A 41 11.60 -6.99 8.20
N ASP A 42 12.77 -7.54 7.91
CA ASP A 42 13.52 -8.33 8.89
C ASP A 42 14.21 -7.49 9.96
N MET A 43 14.59 -6.25 9.65
CA MET A 43 15.09 -5.28 10.64
C MET A 43 13.96 -4.72 11.51
N HIS A 44 12.77 -4.54 10.93
CA HIS A 44 11.55 -4.11 11.61
C HIS A 44 11.11 -5.09 12.69
N LYS A 45 11.06 -6.39 12.36
CA LYS A 45 10.80 -7.47 13.34
C LYS A 45 11.79 -7.51 14.50
N LYS A 46 12.99 -6.93 14.32
CA LYS A 46 14.05 -6.84 15.33
C LYS A 46 14.06 -5.48 16.04
N SER A 47 13.08 -4.61 15.78
CA SER A 47 12.94 -3.28 16.37
C SER A 47 14.16 -2.37 16.13
N ILE A 48 14.79 -2.50 14.96
CA ILE A 48 15.96 -1.70 14.57
C ILE A 48 15.53 -0.48 13.74
N VAL A 49 14.52 -0.69 12.91
CA VAL A 49 13.87 0.34 12.10
C VAL A 49 12.37 0.24 12.35
N HIS A 50 11.67 1.36 12.20
CA HIS A 50 10.23 1.45 12.32
C HIS A 50 9.66 2.24 11.13
N ILE A 51 8.34 2.19 10.96
CA ILE A 51 7.65 3.01 9.97
C ILE A 51 7.34 4.35 10.64
N ASP A 52 8.05 5.42 10.25
CA ASP A 52 7.87 6.77 10.79
C ASP A 52 6.61 7.45 10.22
N SER A 53 6.29 7.17 8.95
CA SER A 53 5.10 7.73 8.30
C SER A 53 4.74 6.97 7.02
N TRP A 54 3.61 7.33 6.41
CA TRP A 54 3.14 6.77 5.15
C TRP A 54 3.02 7.87 4.10
N GLU A 55 3.72 7.70 2.98
CA GLU A 55 3.57 8.58 1.83
C GLU A 55 2.23 8.28 1.12
N PRO A 56 1.34 9.27 0.95
CA PRO A 56 0.04 9.06 0.34
C PRO A 56 0.18 8.58 -1.10
N SER A 57 -0.67 7.64 -1.49
CA SER A 57 -0.61 7.13 -2.85
C SER A 57 -1.08 8.17 -3.86
N VAL A 58 -0.22 8.41 -4.85
CA VAL A 58 -0.62 9.07 -6.10
C VAL A 58 -1.14 7.99 -7.06
N ASN A 59 -2.35 8.16 -7.58
CA ASN A 59 -3.00 7.31 -8.59
C ASN A 59 -3.53 5.94 -8.12
N GLY A 60 -4.08 5.85 -6.91
CA GLY A 60 -4.78 4.65 -6.44
C GLY A 60 -3.88 3.42 -6.21
N LYS A 61 -2.56 3.64 -6.13
CA LYS A 61 -1.60 2.63 -5.69
C LYS A 61 -1.66 2.48 -4.16
N ARG A 62 -0.85 1.57 -3.63
CA ARG A 62 -0.66 1.50 -2.17
C ARG A 62 0.28 2.65 -1.73
N PRO A 63 -0.01 3.31 -0.60
CA PRO A 63 0.91 4.20 0.11
C PRO A 63 2.29 3.55 0.30
N ALA A 64 3.34 4.37 0.25
CA ALA A 64 4.70 3.90 0.49
C ALA A 64 5.07 4.13 1.97
N ALA A 65 5.65 3.12 2.62
CA ALA A 65 6.18 3.27 3.97
C ALA A 65 7.46 4.13 3.94
N ILE A 66 7.51 5.10 4.85
CA ILE A 66 8.70 5.89 5.16
C ILE A 66 9.33 5.26 6.41
N TRP A 67 10.57 4.83 6.29
CA TRP A 67 11.32 4.09 7.30
C TRP A 67 12.28 5.01 8.03
N ALA A 68 12.47 4.80 9.32
CA ALA A 68 13.46 5.49 10.15
C ALA A 68 14.15 4.49 11.11
N ILE A 69 15.30 4.88 11.66
CA ILE A 69 16.00 4.10 12.69
C ILE A 69 15.33 4.31 14.04
N GLY A 70 15.25 3.25 14.82
CA GLY A 70 14.79 3.30 16.20
C GLY A 70 13.73 2.25 16.51
N SER A 71 13.29 2.26 17.75
CA SER A 71 12.27 1.37 18.29
C SER A 71 10.96 2.10 18.62
N ASP A 72 10.73 3.26 17.98
CA ASP A 72 9.52 4.03 18.20
C ASP A 72 8.29 3.27 17.67
N GLU A 73 7.11 3.64 18.16
CA GLU A 73 5.86 3.02 17.70
C GLU A 73 5.66 3.30 16.21
N ASP A 74 5.35 2.25 15.45
CA ASP A 74 5.05 2.40 14.03
C ASP A 74 3.90 3.38 13.83
N ALA A 75 4.06 4.28 12.86
CA ALA A 75 3.01 5.18 12.44
C ALA A 75 1.77 4.38 12.04
N GLU A 76 0.66 4.68 12.71
CA GLU A 76 -0.62 4.07 12.42
C GLU A 76 -0.96 4.31 10.95
N TYR A 77 -1.10 3.21 10.23
CA TYR A 77 -1.53 3.25 8.84
C TYR A 77 -3.00 3.62 8.77
N SER A 78 -3.27 4.91 8.67
CA SER A 78 -4.60 5.47 8.48
C SER A 78 -5.04 5.33 7.02
N LEU A 79 -5.22 4.10 6.52
CA LEU A 79 -6.10 3.94 5.36
C LEU A 79 -7.49 4.43 5.75
N PRO A 80 -8.23 5.09 4.85
CA PRO A 80 -9.67 5.15 4.99
C PRO A 80 -10.15 3.70 5.09
N ARG A 81 -10.61 3.30 6.28
CA ARG A 81 -11.19 1.96 6.50
C ARG A 81 -12.23 1.76 5.41
N PRO A 82 -12.11 0.76 4.50
CA PRO A 82 -13.30 0.33 3.80
C PRO A 82 -14.29 -0.07 4.91
N PRO A 83 -15.56 0.40 4.87
CA PRO A 83 -16.50 0.14 5.94
C PRO A 83 -16.54 -1.36 6.18
N ALA A 84 -16.11 -1.75 7.38
CA ALA A 84 -15.96 -3.12 7.79
C ALA A 84 -17.36 -3.69 8.02
N ASP A 85 -18.06 -4.04 6.95
CA ASP A 85 -19.23 -4.87 7.07
C ASP A 85 -19.35 -5.82 5.89
N ARG A 86 -19.06 -7.09 6.17
CA ARG A 86 -19.19 -8.19 5.21
C ARG A 86 -20.63 -8.27 4.67
N ALA A 87 -21.60 -7.83 5.46
CA ALA A 87 -23.01 -7.69 5.07
C ALA A 87 -23.22 -6.62 4.01
N VAL A 88 -22.50 -5.49 4.04
CA VAL A 88 -22.60 -4.42 3.04
C VAL A 88 -21.94 -4.83 1.73
N ILE A 89 -20.81 -5.53 1.76
CA ILE A 89 -20.15 -6.06 0.55
C ILE A 89 -21.04 -7.10 -0.14
N GLN A 90 -21.66 -8.01 0.62
CA GLN A 90 -22.64 -8.96 0.06
C GLN A 90 -23.93 -8.29 -0.42
N ALA A 91 -24.43 -7.28 0.29
CA ALA A 91 -25.60 -6.51 -0.15
C ALA A 91 -25.33 -5.72 -1.43
N MET A 92 -24.13 -5.12 -1.57
CA MET A 92 -23.72 -4.42 -2.79
C MET A 92 -23.50 -5.38 -3.96
N ALA A 93 -22.89 -6.55 -3.75
CA ALA A 93 -22.75 -7.58 -4.78
C ALA A 93 -24.11 -8.11 -5.25
N ALA A 94 -25.03 -8.37 -4.31
CA ALA A 94 -26.39 -8.84 -4.61
C ALA A 94 -27.25 -7.77 -5.32
N TRP A 95 -27.04 -6.48 -5.02
CA TRP A 95 -27.71 -5.38 -5.74
C TRP A 95 -27.16 -5.21 -7.16
N ALA A 96 -25.83 -5.30 -7.34
CA ALA A 96 -25.20 -5.19 -8.64
C ALA A 96 -25.62 -6.31 -9.60
N ASP A 97 -25.68 -7.57 -9.14
CA ASP A 97 -26.15 -8.69 -9.97
C ASP A 97 -27.64 -8.55 -10.32
N ARG A 98 -28.47 -8.05 -9.40
CA ARG A 98 -29.91 -7.85 -9.62
C ARG A 98 -30.22 -6.66 -10.53
N ALA A 99 -29.37 -5.64 -10.54
CA ALA A 99 -29.49 -4.47 -11.41
C ALA A 99 -29.01 -4.72 -12.85
N LEU A 100 -28.07 -5.65 -13.04
CA LEU A 100 -27.53 -5.98 -14.37
C LEU A 100 -28.29 -7.11 -15.08
N PHE A 101 -29.01 -7.98 -14.36
CA PHE A 101 -29.69 -9.14 -14.96
C PHE A 101 -31.14 -9.36 -14.48
N GLY A 102 -31.75 -8.37 -13.82
CA GLY A 102 -33.17 -8.40 -13.47
C GLY A 102 -34.09 -7.87 -14.57
N PRO A 103 -35.37 -8.29 -14.62
CA PRO A 103 -36.34 -7.92 -15.68
C PRO A 103 -36.59 -6.41 -15.85
N PHE A 104 -36.11 -5.58 -14.92
CA PHE A 104 -36.12 -4.11 -15.06
C PHE A 104 -35.03 -3.55 -15.99
N ALA A 105 -33.88 -4.22 -16.13
CA ALA A 105 -32.80 -3.79 -17.02
C ALA A 105 -33.22 -3.92 -18.50
N THR A 106 -33.95 -4.99 -18.85
CA THR A 106 -34.53 -5.19 -20.19
C THR A 106 -35.62 -4.16 -20.50
N ALA A 107 -36.42 -3.74 -19.51
CA ALA A 107 -37.46 -2.75 -19.69
C ALA A 107 -36.91 -1.34 -20.01
N MET A 108 -35.79 -0.94 -19.38
CA MET A 108 -35.17 0.36 -19.68
C MET A 108 -34.45 0.39 -21.02
N TRP A 109 -33.83 -0.71 -21.47
CA TRP A 109 -33.16 -0.76 -22.78
C TRP A 109 -34.13 -0.55 -23.95
N ASN A 110 -35.34 -1.13 -23.89
CA ASN A 110 -36.36 -0.96 -24.92
C ASN A 110 -36.95 0.46 -24.97
N VAL A 111 -36.97 1.20 -23.86
CA VAL A 111 -37.43 2.59 -23.81
C VAL A 111 -36.40 3.55 -24.41
N THR A 112 -35.11 3.21 -24.35
CA THR A 112 -34.02 4.04 -24.91
C THR A 112 -33.73 3.81 -26.40
N GLN A 113 -34.21 2.73 -27.02
CA GLN A 113 -33.93 2.43 -28.45
C GLN A 113 -35.06 2.78 -29.42
N GLY A 114 -36.14 3.46 -28.98
CA GLY A 114 -37.10 4.10 -29.89
C GLY A 114 -37.63 3.20 -31.01
N VAL A 115 -37.91 1.92 -30.73
CA VAL A 115 -38.61 1.05 -31.68
C VAL A 115 -40.09 1.20 -31.40
N ARG A 116 -40.80 1.82 -32.35
CA ARG A 116 -42.27 1.79 -32.44
C ARG A 116 -42.77 0.39 -32.72
#